data_AF-A0A1A8K8M5-F1
#
_entry.id   AF-A0A1A8K8M5-F1
#
_cell.length_a   1.000
_cell.length_b   1.000
_cell.length_c   1.000
_cell.angle_alpha   90.00
_cell.angle_beta   90.00
_cell.angle_gamma   90.00
#
_symmetry.space_group_name_H-M   'P 1'
#
loop_
_entity.id
_entity.type
_entity.pdbx_description
1 polymer ?
#
loop_
_entity_poly.entity_id
_entity_poly.type
_entity_poly.pdbx_seq_one_letter_code
_entity_poly.pdbx_strand_id
1 'polypeptide(L)'
;KIVDDAYKYSRAESLRRVRKDVVQPHDALRLLKQPRGDTRSAVRSADYMAQTLRLVQEKVHTVHKRSLNATDLLSPEDLTELARITGCSAQVRAPNCATTPNINKYRTATSVCNNLKNPRLGASNTPFTRWLPPVYDDGISQPKGWDRNRKINNFVLPLVRQVSNNILSTTDAGVVSDREFSHMVTLFGQWNDHDLTFTPFSPSIRSFSNEV
;
A
#
# COMPACT_ATOMS: atom_id res chain seq x y z
N LYS A 1 -4.61 -15.59 11.64
CA LYS A 1 -3.62 -16.68 11.53
C LYS A 1 -2.68 -16.52 10.34
N ILE A 2 -3.13 -16.61 9.08
CA ILE A 2 -2.23 -16.55 7.90
C ILE A 2 -1.37 -15.27 7.87
N VAL A 3 -1.98 -14.08 7.97
CA VAL A 3 -1.25 -12.80 8.00
C VAL A 3 -0.26 -12.74 9.17
N ASP A 4 -0.68 -13.20 10.35
CA ASP A 4 0.14 -13.17 11.57
C ASP A 4 1.38 -14.05 11.46
N ASP A 5 1.20 -15.26 10.93
CA ASP A 5 2.27 -16.24 10.78
C ASP A 5 3.28 -15.77 9.74
N ALA A 6 2.80 -15.20 8.62
CA ALA A 6 3.64 -14.58 7.61
C ALA A 6 4.44 -13.39 8.18
N TYR A 7 3.81 -12.53 8.99
CA TYR A 7 4.49 -11.41 9.65
C TYR A 7 5.53 -11.87 10.67
N LYS A 8 5.20 -12.87 11.50
CA LYS A 8 6.13 -13.46 12.48
C LYS A 8 7.35 -14.05 11.79
N TYR A 9 7.14 -14.84 10.73
CA TYR A 9 8.22 -15.39 9.93
C TYR A 9 9.09 -14.28 9.33
N SER A 10 8.46 -13.30 8.68
CA SER A 10 9.16 -12.20 8.00
C SER A 10 10.01 -11.37 8.96
N ARG A 11 9.50 -11.13 10.16
CA ARG A 11 10.25 -10.44 11.23
C ARG A 11 11.42 -11.28 11.71
N ALA A 12 11.22 -12.56 11.99
CA ALA A 12 12.28 -13.46 12.44
C ALA A 12 13.41 -13.55 11.41
N GLU A 13 13.05 -13.70 10.14
CA GLU A 13 14.01 -13.77 9.04
C GLU A 13 14.76 -12.44 8.83
N SER A 14 14.05 -11.31 8.90
CA SER A 14 14.69 -9.99 8.79
C SER A 14 15.69 -9.75 9.93
N LEU A 15 15.34 -10.13 11.16
CA LEU A 15 16.25 -10.04 12.31
C LEU A 15 17.43 -11.00 12.20
N ARG A 16 17.21 -12.22 11.71
CA ARG A 16 18.26 -13.21 11.49
C ARG A 16 19.30 -12.70 10.49
N ARG A 17 18.87 -12.03 9.42
CA ARG A 17 19.77 -11.51 8.37
C ARG A 17 20.70 -10.40 8.87
N VAL A 18 20.22 -9.53 9.76
CA VAL A 18 21.02 -8.42 10.31
C VAL A 18 21.85 -8.78 11.55
N ARG A 19 21.61 -9.96 12.15
CA ARG A 19 22.36 -10.45 13.33
C ARG A 19 23.58 -11.32 12.97
N LYS A 20 23.90 -11.42 11.68
CA LYS A 20 25.10 -12.12 11.20
C LYS A 20 26.34 -11.26 11.42
N ASP A 21 27.50 -11.89 11.53
CA ASP A 21 28.79 -11.20 11.67
C ASP A 21 29.07 -10.25 10.49
N VAL A 22 28.63 -10.64 9.28
CA VAL A 22 28.70 -9.80 8.07
C VAL A 22 27.28 -9.52 7.58
N VAL A 23 26.88 -8.26 7.67
CA VAL A 23 25.55 -7.78 7.25
C VAL A 23 25.61 -7.19 5.85
N GLN A 24 24.72 -7.64 4.97
CA GLN A 24 24.60 -7.08 3.63
C GLN A 24 23.85 -5.73 3.68
N PRO A 25 24.27 -4.70 2.92
CA PRO A 25 23.59 -3.40 2.91
C PRO A 25 22.09 -3.50 2.59
N HIS A 26 21.70 -4.42 1.71
CA HIS A 26 20.30 -4.64 1.36
C HIS A 26 19.47 -5.21 2.53
N ASP A 27 20.08 -6.01 3.41
CA ASP A 27 19.40 -6.58 4.58
C ASP A 27 19.16 -5.50 5.64
N ALA A 28 20.14 -4.63 5.87
CA ALA A 28 19.99 -3.47 6.75
C ALA A 28 18.91 -2.50 6.21
N LEU A 29 18.97 -2.18 4.91
CA LEU A 29 17.99 -1.32 4.26
C LEU A 29 16.58 -1.88 4.35
N ARG A 30 16.41 -3.20 4.15
CA ARG A 30 15.11 -3.86 4.28
C ARG A 30 14.52 -3.70 5.67
N LEU A 31 15.35 -3.84 6.72
CA LEU A 31 14.90 -3.68 8.10
C LEU A 31 14.55 -2.23 8.43
N LEU A 32 15.33 -1.27 7.93
CA LEU A 32 15.10 0.17 8.11
C LEU A 32 13.78 0.61 7.47
N LYS A 33 13.45 0.08 6.30
CA LYS A 33 12.22 0.40 5.54
C LYS A 33 10.95 -0.31 6.06
N GLN A 34 11.03 -1.10 7.13
CA GLN A 34 9.85 -1.74 7.72
C GLN A 34 8.89 -0.70 8.31
N PRO A 35 7.56 -0.84 8.13
CA PRO A 35 6.60 0.07 8.72
C PRO A 35 6.67 0.04 10.25
N ARG A 36 6.49 1.18 10.90
CA ARG A 36 6.57 1.36 12.36
C ARG A 36 5.33 2.06 12.91
N GLY A 37 5.14 2.00 14.24
CA GLY A 37 4.03 2.64 14.93
C GLY A 37 2.68 2.37 14.27
N ASP A 38 1.89 3.43 14.08
CA ASP A 38 0.55 3.38 13.50
C ASP A 38 0.55 2.93 12.04
N THR A 39 1.60 3.22 11.27
CA THR A 39 1.74 2.73 9.89
C THR A 39 1.81 1.21 9.85
N ARG A 40 2.49 0.58 10.82
CA ARG A 40 2.53 -0.89 10.93
C ARG A 40 1.15 -1.47 11.15
N SER A 41 0.36 -0.82 12.02
CA SER A 41 -1.02 -1.21 12.28
C SER A 41 -1.89 -1.04 11.04
N ALA A 42 -1.80 0.09 10.35
CA ALA A 42 -2.55 0.37 9.12
C ALA A 42 -2.26 -0.65 8.01
N VAL A 43 -0.98 -0.97 7.75
CA VAL A 43 -0.58 -1.99 6.76
C VAL A 43 -1.11 -3.37 7.15
N ARG A 44 -1.01 -3.75 8.43
CA ARG A 44 -1.53 -5.04 8.90
C ARG A 44 -3.05 -5.14 8.76
N SER A 45 -3.78 -4.06 9.06
CA SER A 45 -5.23 -4.00 8.85
C SER A 45 -5.58 -4.18 7.37
N ALA A 46 -4.85 -3.52 6.48
CA ALA A 46 -5.02 -3.66 5.04
C ALA A 46 -4.76 -5.09 4.55
N ASP A 47 -3.70 -5.74 5.04
CA ASP A 47 -3.40 -7.15 4.71
C ASP A 47 -4.50 -8.09 5.23
N TYR A 48 -5.06 -7.87 6.43
CA TYR A 48 -6.20 -8.64 6.90
C TYR A 48 -7.43 -8.45 6.02
N MET A 49 -7.75 -7.22 5.63
CA MET A 49 -8.89 -6.92 4.77
C MET A 49 -8.72 -7.60 3.40
N ALA A 50 -7.56 -7.44 2.76
CA ALA A 50 -7.26 -8.06 1.48
C ALA A 50 -7.37 -9.59 1.53
N GLN A 51 -6.80 -10.23 2.56
CA GLN A 51 -6.89 -11.69 2.70
C GLN A 51 -8.31 -12.16 3.04
N THR A 52 -9.07 -11.39 3.82
CA THR A 52 -10.46 -11.73 4.12
C THR A 52 -11.32 -11.70 2.86
N LEU A 53 -11.22 -10.63 2.06
CA LEU A 53 -11.93 -10.52 0.79
C LEU A 53 -11.53 -11.62 -0.19
N ARG A 54 -10.24 -11.97 -0.28
CA ARG A 54 -9.78 -13.11 -1.09
C ARG A 54 -10.45 -14.43 -0.69
N LEU A 55 -10.47 -14.73 0.61
CA LEU A 55 -11.08 -15.97 1.11
C LEU A 55 -12.60 -16.00 0.88
N VAL A 56 -13.28 -14.86 0.98
CA VAL A 56 -14.70 -14.75 0.63
C VAL A 56 -14.89 -15.03 -0.86
N GLN A 57 -14.08 -14.42 -1.73
CA GLN A 57 -14.12 -14.63 -3.18
C GLN A 57 -13.93 -16.10 -3.57
N GLU A 58 -12.94 -16.78 -2.98
CA GLU A 58 -12.65 -18.20 -3.24
C GLU A 58 -13.83 -19.10 -2.85
N LYS A 59 -14.44 -18.84 -1.70
CA LYS A 59 -15.64 -19.58 -1.26
C LYS A 59 -16.84 -19.32 -2.17
N VAL A 60 -17.04 -18.07 -2.57
CA VAL A 60 -18.12 -17.68 -3.50
C VAL A 60 -17.98 -18.41 -4.83
N HIS A 61 -16.80 -18.43 -5.43
CA HIS A 61 -16.56 -19.17 -6.69
C HIS A 61 -16.77 -20.68 -6.55
N THR A 62 -16.49 -21.23 -5.37
CA THR A 62 -16.72 -22.65 -5.10
C THR A 62 -18.22 -22.98 -5.02
N VAL A 63 -19.02 -22.10 -4.41
CA VAL A 63 -20.47 -22.28 -4.23
C VAL A 63 -21.26 -21.91 -5.49
N HIS A 64 -20.89 -20.81 -6.14
CA HIS A 64 -21.50 -20.31 -7.35
C HIS A 64 -20.52 -20.48 -8.52
N LYS A 65 -20.84 -21.38 -9.46
CA LYS A 65 -20.05 -21.58 -10.70
C LYS A 65 -20.06 -20.38 -11.67
N ARG A 66 -20.53 -19.20 -11.24
CA ARG A 66 -20.54 -17.95 -12.00
C ARG A 66 -19.42 -17.04 -11.52
N SER A 67 -18.92 -16.18 -12.39
CA SER A 67 -18.03 -15.09 -12.01
C SER A 67 -18.88 -14.00 -11.33
N LEU A 68 -18.97 -14.07 -10.00
CA LEU A 68 -19.54 -13.02 -9.15
C LEU A 68 -18.41 -12.41 -8.34
N ASN A 69 -18.40 -11.08 -8.21
CA ASN A 69 -17.46 -10.40 -7.31
C ASN A 69 -17.93 -10.55 -5.85
N ALA A 70 -17.00 -10.77 -4.93
CA ALA A 70 -17.28 -10.96 -3.51
C ALA A 70 -17.97 -9.74 -2.90
N THR A 71 -17.56 -8.53 -3.32
CA THR A 71 -18.19 -7.28 -2.89
C THR A 71 -19.63 -7.14 -3.36
N ASP A 72 -20.03 -7.79 -4.46
CA ASP A 72 -21.41 -7.71 -4.96
C ASP A 72 -22.37 -8.55 -4.10
N LEU A 73 -21.84 -9.46 -3.29
CA LEU A 73 -22.59 -10.35 -2.40
C LEU A 73 -22.59 -9.90 -0.95
N LEU A 74 -21.65 -9.03 -0.57
CA LEU A 74 -21.55 -8.49 0.78
C LEU A 74 -22.44 -7.25 0.89
N SER A 75 -23.30 -7.22 1.91
CA SER A 75 -24.08 -6.01 2.17
C SER A 75 -23.16 -4.88 2.65
N PRO A 76 -23.60 -3.60 2.57
CA PRO A 76 -22.87 -2.49 3.17
C PRO A 76 -22.56 -2.69 4.66
N GLU A 77 -23.45 -3.36 5.40
CA GLU A 77 -23.29 -3.71 6.80
C GLU A 77 -22.17 -4.75 6.97
N ASP A 78 -22.13 -5.78 6.13
CA ASP A 78 -21.04 -6.77 6.13
C ASP A 78 -19.69 -6.09 5.87
N LEU A 79 -19.61 -5.19 4.88
CA LEU A 79 -18.39 -4.46 4.56
C LEU A 79 -17.94 -3.55 5.72
N THR A 80 -18.90 -2.92 6.40
CA THR A 80 -18.63 -2.09 7.58
C THR A 80 -18.08 -2.95 8.72
N GLU A 81 -18.67 -4.12 8.95
CA GLU A 81 -18.22 -5.05 9.98
C GLU A 81 -16.85 -5.64 9.65
N LEU A 82 -16.60 -6.02 8.39
CA LEU A 82 -15.29 -6.45 7.92
C LEU A 82 -14.23 -5.36 8.14
N ALA A 83 -14.53 -4.11 7.80
CA ALA A 83 -13.63 -2.99 8.06
C ALA A 83 -13.37 -2.78 9.57
N ARG A 84 -14.37 -3.07 10.43
CA ARG A 84 -14.24 -2.99 11.88
C ARG A 84 -13.33 -4.09 12.43
N ILE A 85 -13.57 -5.35 12.07
CA ILE A 85 -12.81 -6.50 12.61
C ILE A 85 -11.37 -6.54 12.08
N THR A 86 -11.14 -6.09 10.84
CA THR A 86 -9.79 -6.02 10.25
C THR A 86 -8.99 -4.83 10.76
N GLY A 87 -9.66 -3.83 11.37
CA GLY A 87 -9.03 -2.62 11.88
C GLY A 87 -8.85 -1.53 10.83
N CYS A 88 -9.42 -1.66 9.62
CA CYS A 88 -9.42 -0.61 8.60
C CYS A 88 -10.29 0.59 9.01
N SER A 89 -11.38 0.36 9.74
CA SER A 89 -12.29 1.43 10.19
C SER A 89 -11.58 2.48 11.05
N ALA A 90 -10.57 2.07 11.82
CA ALA A 90 -9.77 2.96 12.66
C ALA A 90 -8.98 4.00 11.86
N GLN A 91 -8.69 3.74 10.58
CA GLN A 91 -7.95 4.68 9.72
C GLN A 91 -8.85 5.78 9.14
N VAL A 92 -10.17 5.55 9.09
CA VAL A 92 -11.14 6.49 8.48
C VAL A 92 -12.11 7.10 9.49
N ARG A 93 -12.26 6.51 10.68
CA ARG A 93 -13.16 7.02 11.74
C ARG A 93 -12.75 8.40 12.22
N ALA A 94 -13.67 9.37 12.17
CA ALA A 94 -13.43 10.72 12.67
C ALA A 94 -13.13 10.71 14.19
N PRO A 95 -11.97 11.22 14.63
CA PRO A 95 -11.67 11.43 16.05
C PRO A 95 -12.37 12.67 16.61
N ASN A 96 -12.47 12.75 17.94
CA ASN A 96 -12.89 13.97 18.64
C ASN A 96 -11.69 14.90 18.84
N CYS A 97 -11.78 16.13 18.34
CA CYS A 97 -10.70 17.13 18.44
C CYS A 97 -10.70 17.91 19.76
N ALA A 98 -11.79 17.87 20.54
CA ALA A 98 -11.90 18.61 21.79
C ALA A 98 -10.90 18.15 22.86
N THR A 99 -10.44 16.90 22.76
CA THR A 99 -9.46 16.31 23.69
C THR A 99 -8.02 16.48 23.23
N THR A 100 -7.77 17.13 22.08
CA THR A 100 -6.41 17.31 21.55
C THR A 100 -5.74 18.51 22.21
N PRO A 101 -4.66 18.32 23.00
CA PRO A 101 -3.99 19.41 23.67
C PRO A 101 -3.42 20.42 22.68
N ASN A 102 -3.53 21.72 22.98
CA ASN A 102 -2.95 22.81 22.19
C ASN A 102 -3.36 22.82 20.70
N ILE A 103 -4.52 22.26 20.36
CA ILE A 103 -4.97 22.15 18.96
C ILE A 103 -5.07 23.50 18.23
N ASN A 104 -5.31 24.58 18.97
CA ASN A 104 -5.38 25.95 18.44
C ASN A 104 -4.01 26.66 18.35
N LYS A 105 -2.93 26.00 18.76
CA LYS A 105 -1.59 26.61 18.84
C LYS A 105 -0.57 25.92 17.94
N TYR A 106 -0.63 24.59 17.83
CA TYR A 106 0.34 23.80 17.07
C TYR A 106 -0.33 22.75 16.22
N ARG A 107 0.34 22.37 15.13
CA ARG A 107 -0.05 21.22 14.32
C ARG A 107 0.20 19.94 15.12
N THR A 108 -0.70 18.96 14.97
CA THR A 108 -0.43 17.61 15.45
C THR A 108 0.58 16.93 14.52
N ALA A 109 1.40 16.03 15.04
CA ALA A 109 2.40 15.30 14.23
C ALA A 109 1.76 14.44 13.12
N THR A 110 0.49 14.07 13.28
CA THR A 110 -0.27 13.27 12.31
C THR A 110 -1.18 14.10 11.43
N SER A 111 -1.21 15.43 11.61
CA SER A 111 -2.17 16.36 10.98
C SER A 111 -3.65 16.09 11.27
N VAL A 112 -3.96 15.17 12.19
CA VAL A 112 -5.32 14.99 12.72
C VAL A 112 -5.81 16.28 13.35
N CYS A 113 -7.07 16.62 13.08
CA CYS A 113 -7.76 17.83 13.53
C CYS A 113 -7.24 19.15 12.92
N ASN A 114 -6.43 19.09 11.84
CA ASN A 114 -6.11 20.30 11.09
C ASN A 114 -7.37 20.93 10.47
N ASN A 115 -8.30 20.09 9.97
CA ASN A 115 -9.62 20.51 9.55
C ASN A 115 -10.66 20.10 10.61
N LEU A 116 -11.23 21.05 11.34
CA LEU A 116 -12.15 20.76 12.46
C LEU A 116 -13.47 20.10 12.01
N LYS A 117 -13.93 20.36 10.78
CA LYS A 117 -15.14 19.75 10.22
C LYS A 117 -14.88 18.32 9.74
N ASN A 118 -13.69 18.08 9.19
CA ASN A 118 -13.25 16.80 8.66
C ASN A 118 -11.88 16.43 9.26
N PRO A 119 -11.81 15.92 10.50
CA PRO A 119 -10.56 15.82 11.26
C PRO A 119 -9.46 14.93 10.67
N ARG A 120 -9.75 14.13 9.65
CA ARG A 120 -8.77 13.27 8.95
C ARG A 120 -8.30 13.81 7.61
N LEU A 121 -8.84 14.94 7.13
CA LEU A 121 -8.44 15.50 5.85
C LEU A 121 -6.99 15.97 5.94
N GLY A 122 -6.11 15.33 5.16
CA GLY A 122 -4.66 15.56 5.18
C GLY A 122 -3.91 14.85 6.34
N ALA A 123 -4.57 13.99 7.11
CA ALA A 123 -3.92 13.24 8.18
C ALA A 123 -3.13 12.04 7.65
N SER A 124 -2.01 11.69 8.30
CA SER A 124 -1.20 10.54 7.94
C SER A 124 -1.91 9.20 8.19
N ASN A 125 -1.46 8.13 7.53
CA ASN A 125 -2.06 6.78 7.57
C ASN A 125 -3.54 6.72 7.16
N THR A 126 -3.99 7.67 6.35
CA THR A 126 -5.32 7.64 5.70
C THR A 126 -5.18 7.17 4.25
N PRO A 127 -6.23 6.58 3.65
CA PRO A 127 -6.18 6.20 2.24
C PRO A 127 -6.08 7.44 1.34
N PHE A 128 -5.34 7.32 0.23
CA PHE A 128 -5.28 8.38 -0.77
C PHE A 128 -6.67 8.71 -1.31
N THR A 129 -6.92 10.01 -1.53
CA THR A 129 -8.11 10.47 -2.25
C THR A 129 -8.05 9.99 -3.70
N ARG A 130 -9.16 9.42 -4.18
CA ARG A 130 -9.31 9.03 -5.58
C ARG A 130 -10.03 10.12 -6.34
N TRP A 131 -9.35 10.77 -7.28
CA TRP A 131 -9.96 11.76 -8.18
C TRP A 131 -10.76 11.10 -9.31
N LEU A 132 -10.40 9.87 -9.67
CA LEU A 132 -11.13 9.03 -10.61
C LEU A 132 -11.38 7.65 -9.98
N PRO A 133 -12.43 6.93 -10.41
CA PRO A 133 -12.66 5.55 -10.00
C PRO A 133 -11.42 4.66 -10.26
N PRO A 134 -11.08 3.73 -9.34
CA PRO A 134 -10.00 2.78 -9.58
C PRO A 134 -10.32 1.86 -10.76
N VAL A 135 -9.28 1.45 -11.49
CA VAL A 135 -9.42 0.51 -12.60
C VAL A 135 -8.48 -0.68 -12.38
N TYR A 136 -9.04 -1.80 -11.96
CA TYR A 136 -8.35 -3.07 -11.76
C TYR A 136 -8.76 -4.09 -12.84
N ASP A 137 -8.05 -5.20 -12.94
CA ASP A 137 -8.45 -6.29 -13.82
C ASP A 137 -9.72 -6.96 -13.29
N ASP A 138 -9.71 -7.47 -12.07
CA ASP A 138 -10.89 -8.04 -11.41
C ASP A 138 -11.94 -6.98 -10.98
N GLY A 139 -11.68 -5.69 -11.21
CA GLY A 139 -12.53 -4.60 -10.75
C GLY A 139 -12.37 -4.25 -9.26
N ILE A 140 -11.51 -4.96 -8.52
CA ILE A 140 -11.37 -4.83 -7.07
C ILE A 140 -9.93 -4.53 -6.65
N SER A 141 -8.97 -5.40 -7.00
CA SER A 141 -7.63 -5.37 -6.42
C SER A 141 -6.51 -5.88 -7.32
N GLN A 142 -6.81 -6.70 -8.33
CA GLN A 142 -5.80 -7.23 -9.23
C GLN A 142 -5.29 -6.11 -10.16
N PRO A 143 -3.98 -5.83 -10.18
CA PRO A 143 -3.43 -4.80 -11.04
C PRO A 143 -3.65 -5.17 -12.52
N LYS A 144 -3.66 -4.15 -13.38
CA LYS A 144 -3.73 -4.35 -14.82
C LYS A 144 -2.57 -5.21 -15.34
N GLY A 145 -2.89 -6.20 -16.17
CA GLY A 145 -1.92 -7.15 -16.72
C GLY A 145 -1.65 -8.35 -15.81
N TRP A 146 -2.47 -8.54 -14.76
CA TRP A 146 -2.41 -9.75 -13.93
C TRP A 146 -2.77 -10.99 -14.75
N ASP A 147 -3.86 -10.92 -15.52
CA ASP A 147 -4.19 -11.90 -16.55
C ASP A 147 -3.46 -11.55 -17.85
N ARG A 148 -2.50 -12.40 -18.24
CA ARG A 148 -1.67 -12.22 -19.43
C ARG A 148 -2.45 -12.30 -20.75
N ASN A 149 -3.65 -12.86 -20.73
CA ASN A 149 -4.50 -12.99 -21.91
C ASN A 149 -5.52 -11.86 -22.03
N ARG A 150 -5.69 -11.05 -20.97
CA ARG A 150 -6.66 -9.97 -20.97
C ARG A 150 -6.19 -8.84 -21.88
N LYS A 151 -7.11 -8.42 -22.76
CA LYS A 151 -6.92 -7.26 -23.63
C LYS A 151 -7.54 -6.01 -23.01
N ILE A 152 -6.83 -4.90 -23.12
CA ILE A 152 -7.28 -3.55 -22.82
C ILE A 152 -7.27 -2.79 -24.15
N ASN A 153 -8.44 -2.30 -24.58
CA ASN A 153 -8.61 -1.66 -25.89
C ASN A 153 -8.08 -2.51 -27.06
N ASN A 154 -8.34 -3.82 -27.04
CA ASN A 154 -7.87 -4.82 -28.00
C ASN A 154 -6.36 -5.18 -27.96
N PHE A 155 -5.60 -4.68 -26.98
CA PHE A 155 -4.17 -4.98 -26.83
C PHE A 155 -3.85 -5.66 -25.49
N VAL A 156 -2.89 -6.58 -25.48
CA VAL A 156 -2.29 -7.09 -24.23
C VAL A 156 -1.26 -6.07 -23.75
N LEU A 157 -1.27 -5.77 -22.45
CA LEU A 157 -0.28 -4.87 -21.88
C LEU A 157 1.14 -5.48 -21.97
N PRO A 158 2.15 -4.70 -22.40
CA PRO A 158 3.53 -5.18 -22.45
C PRO A 158 4.09 -5.38 -21.04
N LEU A 159 5.13 -6.20 -20.92
CA LEU A 159 5.90 -6.29 -19.69
C LEU A 159 6.53 -4.94 -19.36
N VAL A 160 6.39 -4.48 -18.12
CA VAL A 160 6.98 -3.19 -17.67
C VAL A 160 8.49 -3.12 -17.92
N ARG A 161 9.20 -4.27 -17.82
CA ARG A 161 10.62 -4.35 -18.13
C ARG A 161 10.92 -4.18 -19.62
N GLN A 162 10.06 -4.66 -20.50
CA GLN A 162 10.20 -4.48 -21.94
C GLN A 162 10.02 -3.01 -22.32
N VAL A 163 9.04 -2.32 -21.72
CA VAL A 163 8.85 -0.86 -21.88
C VAL A 163 10.11 -0.11 -21.43
N SER A 164 10.64 -0.43 -20.25
CA SER A 164 11.88 0.16 -19.74
C SER A 164 13.06 -0.05 -20.68
N ASN A 165 13.26 -1.27 -21.18
CA ASN A 165 14.38 -1.60 -22.06
C ASN A 165 14.26 -0.94 -23.44
N ASN A 166 13.05 -0.85 -23.99
CA ASN A 166 12.86 -0.42 -25.38
C ASN A 166 12.64 1.10 -25.51
N ILE A 167 12.12 1.76 -24.47
CA ILE A 167 11.72 3.18 -24.54
C ILE A 167 12.58 4.06 -23.64
N LEU A 168 12.87 3.61 -22.42
CA LEU A 168 13.54 4.43 -21.40
C LEU A 168 15.04 4.14 -21.27
N SER A 169 15.58 3.23 -22.09
CA SER A 169 16.99 2.85 -22.03
C SER A 169 17.86 4.01 -22.51
N THR A 170 18.92 4.30 -21.74
CA THR A 170 19.96 5.25 -22.11
C THR A 170 21.31 4.74 -21.62
N THR A 171 22.38 5.09 -22.34
CA THR A 171 23.77 4.88 -21.89
C THR A 171 24.25 6.08 -21.10
N ASP A 172 25.25 5.93 -20.23
CA ASP A 172 25.83 7.05 -19.47
C ASP A 172 26.30 8.20 -20.40
N ALA A 173 26.91 7.86 -21.54
CA ALA A 173 27.33 8.85 -22.55
C ALA A 173 26.15 9.56 -23.26
N GLY A 174 24.94 9.00 -23.18
CA GLY A 174 23.72 9.56 -23.73
C GLY A 174 22.93 10.42 -22.73
N VAL A 175 23.37 10.49 -21.47
CA VAL A 175 22.76 11.37 -20.47
C VAL A 175 23.21 12.80 -20.73
N VAL A 176 22.24 13.70 -20.94
CA VAL A 176 22.48 15.12 -21.17
C VAL A 176 22.21 15.89 -19.88
N SER A 177 23.18 16.69 -19.44
CA SER A 177 23.01 17.58 -18.30
C SER A 177 22.07 18.75 -18.64
N ASP A 178 21.17 19.04 -17.71
CA ASP A 178 20.40 20.28 -17.72
C ASP A 178 21.36 21.48 -17.52
N ARG A 179 21.22 22.52 -18.35
CA ARG A 179 22.06 23.73 -18.30
C ARG A 179 21.36 24.91 -17.63
N GLU A 180 20.06 24.81 -17.40
CA GLU A 180 19.24 25.87 -16.78
C GLU A 180 19.06 25.61 -15.29
N PHE A 181 18.90 24.34 -14.90
CA PHE A 181 18.66 23.96 -13.51
C PHE A 181 19.83 23.19 -12.90
N SER A 182 20.14 23.55 -11.65
CA SER A 182 21.06 22.75 -10.84
C SER A 182 20.40 21.43 -10.39
N HIS A 183 21.24 20.46 -10.03
CA HIS A 183 20.78 19.18 -9.47
C HIS A 183 19.93 19.33 -8.18
N MET A 184 19.95 20.52 -7.54
CA MET A 184 19.09 20.82 -6.40
C MET A 184 17.60 20.66 -6.73
N VAL A 185 17.18 20.89 -7.97
CA VAL A 185 15.77 20.70 -8.37
C VAL A 185 15.33 19.25 -8.16
N THR A 186 16.16 18.28 -8.55
CA THR A 186 15.88 16.85 -8.34
C THR A 186 15.81 16.50 -6.86
N LEU A 187 16.79 16.96 -6.07
CA LEU A 187 16.87 16.65 -4.65
C LEU A 187 15.73 17.28 -3.85
N PHE A 188 15.40 18.54 -4.14
CA PHE A 188 14.28 19.23 -3.52
C PHE A 188 12.96 18.57 -3.91
N GLY A 189 12.81 18.11 -5.16
CA GLY A 189 11.66 17.32 -5.59
C GLY A 189 11.45 16.06 -4.74
N GLN A 190 12.51 15.26 -4.54
CA GLN A 190 12.44 14.08 -3.68
C GLN A 190 12.15 14.43 -2.21
N TRP A 191 12.73 15.52 -1.70
CA TRP A 191 12.46 15.97 -0.32
C TRP A 191 10.99 16.33 -0.12
N ASN A 192 10.38 17.04 -1.07
CA ASN A 192 8.94 17.38 -1.02
C ASN A 192 8.07 16.12 -1.19
N ASP A 193 8.41 15.21 -2.10
CA ASP A 193 7.68 13.95 -2.27
C ASP A 193 7.61 13.16 -0.96
N HIS A 194 8.74 13.05 -0.25
CA HIS A 194 8.83 12.35 1.03
C HIS A 194 8.12 13.04 2.21
N ASP A 195 7.89 14.36 2.15
CA ASP A 195 7.07 15.08 3.14
C ASP A 195 5.57 14.86 2.86
N LEU A 196 5.19 14.83 1.58
CA LEU A 196 3.79 14.77 1.16
C LEU A 196 3.21 13.36 1.15
N THR A 197 3.97 12.37 0.69
CA THR A 197 3.42 11.03 0.46
C THR A 197 4.38 9.90 0.81
N PHE A 198 3.80 8.78 1.23
CA PHE A 198 4.52 7.52 1.37
C PHE A 198 3.53 6.37 1.24
N THR A 199 3.81 5.41 0.35
CA THR A 199 3.02 4.18 0.23
C THR A 199 3.77 3.03 0.91
N PRO A 200 3.39 2.62 2.13
CA PRO A 200 4.05 1.54 2.81
C PRO A 200 3.73 0.19 2.15
N PHE A 201 4.71 -0.71 2.12
CA PHE A 201 4.53 -2.08 1.64
C PHE A 201 4.25 -3.03 2.81
N SER A 202 3.62 -4.16 2.50
CA SER A 202 3.51 -5.26 3.47
C SER A 202 4.92 -5.65 3.95
N PRO A 203 5.14 -5.77 5.28
CA PRO A 203 6.40 -6.28 5.81
C PRO A 203 6.59 -7.78 5.51
N SER A 204 5.57 -8.45 4.96
CA SER A 204 5.64 -9.86 4.66
C SER A 204 6.60 -10.16 3.51
N ILE A 205 7.42 -11.19 3.69
CA ILE A 205 8.39 -11.70 2.72
C ILE A 205 7.95 -13.07 2.19
N ARG A 206 6.77 -13.53 2.64
CA ARG A 206 6.09 -14.73 2.19
C ARG A 206 4.72 -14.36 1.65
N SER A 207 4.25 -15.16 0.70
CA SER A 207 2.86 -15.10 0.28
C SER A 207 1.92 -15.41 1.44
N PHE A 208 0.71 -14.86 1.36
CA PHE A 208 -0.41 -15.20 2.24
C PHE A 208 -1.28 -16.35 1.68
N SER A 209 -0.89 -16.94 0.56
CA SER A 209 -1.45 -18.21 0.09
C SER A 209 -0.82 -19.37 0.84
N ASN A 210 -1.60 -20.42 1.11
CA ASN A 210 -1.11 -21.68 1.70
C ASN A 210 -0.37 -22.56 0.67
N GLU A 211 0.08 -21.99 -0.44
CA GLU A 211 0.77 -22.74 -1.48
C GLU A 211 2.27 -22.70 -1.22
N VAL A 212 2.81 -23.92 -0.99
CA VAL A 212 4.23 -24.25 -1.06
C VAL A 212 4.71 -24.07 -2.48
#